data_AF-A0A9Q9SNI3-F1
#
_entry.id   AF-A0A9Q9SNI3-F1
#
_cell.length_a   1.000
_cell.length_b   1.000
_cell.length_c   1.000
_cell.angle_alpha   90.00
_cell.angle_beta   90.00
_cell.angle_gamma   90.00
#
_symmetry.space_group_name_H-M   'P 1'
#
loop_
_entity.id
_entity.type
_entity.pdbx_description
1 polymer ?
#
loop_
_entity_poly.entity_id
_entity_poly.type
_entity_poly.pdbx_seq_one_letter_code
_entity_poly.pdbx_strand_id
1 'polypeptide(L)'
;MTPLQVVQSLDALTHAIEVAVARADWSEAVRAAGRRSRFVVALGADQPDEVMSALRRMQEIDVRISTAARETLQALVAEGWAALHDTRAATNASKAEPRLYEAGAAAARCAARAGLRFTFRPATRRRYPLSPVVG
;
A
#
# COMPACT_ATOMS: atom_id res chain seq x y z
N MET A 1 -30.59 28.81 -2.59
CA MET A 1 -30.18 28.25 -1.28
C MET A 1 -29.73 29.39 -0.39
N THR A 2 -30.03 29.33 0.90
CA THR A 2 -29.51 30.30 1.87
C THR A 2 -28.05 29.96 2.23
N PRO A 3 -27.24 30.93 2.69
CA PRO A 3 -25.87 30.66 3.16
C PRO A 3 -25.80 29.55 4.23
N LEU A 4 -26.78 29.52 5.14
CA LEU A 4 -26.87 28.48 6.16
C LEU A 4 -27.07 27.08 5.56
N GLN A 5 -27.92 26.93 4.54
CA GLN A 5 -28.11 25.65 3.84
C GLN A 5 -26.86 25.21 3.09
N VAL A 6 -26.08 26.16 2.54
CA VAL A 6 -24.78 25.86 1.90
C VAL A 6 -23.81 25.31 2.94
N VAL A 7 -23.68 25.97 4.09
CA VAL A 7 -22.81 25.53 5.20
C VAL A 7 -23.19 24.15 5.73
N GLN A 8 -24.48 23.87 5.93
CA GLN A 8 -24.95 22.55 6.36
C GLN A 8 -24.60 21.46 5.33
N SER A 9 -24.73 21.77 4.05
CA SER A 9 -24.36 20.85 2.97
C SER A 9 -22.85 20.59 2.95
N LEU A 10 -22.04 21.64 3.15
CA LEU A 10 -20.59 21.54 3.26
C LEU A 10 -20.17 20.69 4.45
N ASP A 11 -20.79 20.90 5.62
CA ASP A 11 -20.47 20.17 6.83
C ASP A 11 -20.79 18.67 6.71
N ALA A 12 -21.98 18.35 6.21
CA ALA A 12 -22.37 16.96 5.95
C ALA A 12 -21.43 16.25 4.96
N LEU A 13 -21.01 16.95 3.89
CA LEU A 13 -20.07 16.40 2.93
C LEU A 13 -18.65 16.30 3.48
N THR A 14 -18.24 17.20 4.38
CA THR A 14 -16.93 17.13 5.06
C THR A 14 -16.86 15.86 5.92
N HIS A 15 -17.89 15.58 6.72
CA HIS A 15 -17.96 14.36 7.52
C HIS A 15 -18.06 13.10 6.66
N ALA A 16 -18.78 13.14 5.53
CA ALA A 16 -18.83 12.01 4.59
C ALA A 16 -17.44 11.68 4.03
N ILE A 17 -16.62 12.71 3.72
CA ILE A 17 -15.24 12.51 3.29
C ILE A 17 -14.40 11.92 4.44
N GLU A 18 -14.54 12.44 5.66
CA GLU A 18 -13.81 11.92 6.84
C GLU A 18 -14.08 10.43 7.05
N VAL A 19 -15.35 10.01 7.01
CA VAL A 19 -15.75 8.60 7.16
C VAL A 19 -15.19 7.75 6.02
N ALA A 20 -15.25 8.23 4.77
CA ALA A 20 -14.73 7.50 3.62
C ALA A 20 -13.21 7.31 3.70
N VAL A 21 -12.47 8.36 4.07
CA VAL A 21 -11.01 8.30 4.27
C VAL A 21 -10.64 7.35 5.40
N ALA A 22 -11.36 7.40 6.53
CA ALA A 22 -11.13 6.47 7.65
C ALA A 22 -11.33 5.00 7.27
N ARG A 23 -12.13 4.72 6.23
CA ARG A 23 -12.40 3.38 5.70
C ARG A 23 -11.54 3.02 4.48
N ALA A 24 -10.65 3.92 4.05
CA ALA A 24 -9.92 3.83 2.78
C ALA A 24 -10.84 3.65 1.55
N ASP A 25 -12.09 4.12 1.63
CA ASP A 25 -13.01 4.18 0.49
C ASP A 25 -12.71 5.43 -0.34
N TRP A 26 -11.61 5.37 -1.10
CA TRP A 26 -11.12 6.50 -1.90
C TRP A 26 -12.11 6.93 -2.99
N SER A 27 -12.91 6.00 -3.50
CA SER A 27 -13.92 6.31 -4.51
C SER A 27 -15.02 7.20 -3.92
N GLU A 28 -15.56 6.82 -2.75
CA GLU A 28 -16.55 7.65 -2.08
C GLU A 28 -15.96 8.99 -1.63
N ALA A 29 -14.73 9.00 -1.11
CA ALA A 29 -14.06 10.23 -0.69
C ALA A 29 -13.96 11.24 -1.85
N VAL A 30 -13.53 10.79 -3.03
CA VAL A 30 -13.46 11.63 -4.24
C VAL A 30 -14.84 12.05 -4.71
N ARG A 31 -15.83 11.14 -4.70
CA ARG A 31 -17.21 11.46 -5.08
C ARG A 31 -17.82 12.52 -4.16
N ALA A 32 -17.61 12.42 -2.86
CA ALA A 32 -18.08 13.38 -1.86
C ALA A 32 -17.35 14.73 -2.00
N ALA A 33 -16.03 14.74 -2.18
CA ALA A 33 -15.26 15.94 -2.45
C ALA A 33 -15.73 16.67 -3.73
N GLY A 34 -16.03 15.92 -4.79
CA GLY A 34 -16.58 16.48 -6.03
C GLY A 34 -17.98 17.08 -5.88
N ARG A 35 -18.81 16.57 -4.97
CA ARG A 35 -20.09 17.22 -4.59
C ARG A 35 -19.83 18.48 -3.76
N ARG A 36 -18.89 18.42 -2.82
CA ARG A 36 -18.56 19.51 -1.89
C ARG A 36 -18.03 20.74 -2.60
N SER A 37 -17.19 20.57 -3.63
CA SER A 37 -16.61 21.68 -4.39
C SER A 37 -17.65 22.63 -4.98
N ARG A 38 -18.81 22.11 -5.41
CA ARG A 38 -19.92 22.91 -5.94
C ARG A 38 -20.49 23.89 -4.90
N PHE A 39 -20.53 23.48 -3.63
CA PHE A 39 -21.03 24.32 -2.55
C PHE A 39 -19.99 25.34 -2.08
N VAL A 40 -18.69 25.03 -2.18
CA VAL A 40 -17.62 26.00 -1.90
C VAL A 40 -17.68 27.16 -2.88
N VAL A 41 -17.88 26.88 -4.17
CA VAL A 41 -18.02 27.92 -5.22
C VAL A 41 -19.29 28.74 -5.04
N ALA A 42 -20.33 28.19 -4.38
CA ALA A 42 -21.57 28.92 -4.10
C ALA A 42 -21.46 29.91 -2.92
N LEU A 43 -20.38 29.87 -2.14
CA LEU A 43 -20.13 30.86 -1.08
C LEU A 43 -19.60 32.16 -1.69
N GLY A 44 -20.27 33.27 -1.41
CA GLY A 44 -19.78 34.62 -1.70
C GLY A 44 -18.73 35.08 -0.68
N ALA A 45 -18.00 36.16 -0.99
CA ALA A 45 -16.94 36.69 -0.12
C ALA A 45 -17.46 37.23 1.22
N ASP A 46 -18.64 37.85 1.22
CA ASP A 46 -19.27 38.36 2.44
C ASP A 46 -20.22 37.31 3.03
N GLN A 47 -19.78 36.68 4.12
CA GLN A 47 -20.57 35.72 4.88
C GLN A 47 -20.83 36.22 6.30
N PRO A 48 -21.98 35.86 6.90
CA PRO A 48 -22.22 36.12 8.32
C PRO A 48 -21.15 35.45 9.21
N ASP A 49 -20.86 36.05 10.37
CA ASP A 49 -19.84 35.56 11.31
C ASP A 49 -20.06 34.10 11.75
N GLU A 50 -21.33 33.69 11.88
CA GLU A 50 -21.71 32.31 12.21
C GLU A 50 -21.27 31.32 11.11
N VAL A 51 -21.48 31.69 9.85
CA VAL A 51 -21.05 30.92 8.67
C VAL A 51 -19.53 30.83 8.65
N MET A 52 -18.84 31.95 8.85
CA MET A 52 -17.37 31.97 8.89
C MET A 52 -16.80 31.10 10.01
N SER A 53 -17.45 31.10 11.18
CA SER A 53 -17.07 30.25 12.31
C SER A 53 -17.25 28.77 11.99
N ALA A 54 -18.33 28.40 11.28
CA ALA A 54 -18.53 27.03 10.82
C ALA A 54 -17.49 26.60 9.79
N LEU A 55 -17.13 27.48 8.84
CA LEU A 55 -16.11 27.20 7.83
C LEU A 55 -14.72 26.99 8.45
N ARG A 56 -14.36 27.75 9.48
CA ARG A 56 -13.10 27.54 10.23
C ARG A 56 -13.04 26.16 10.89
N ARG A 57 -14.14 25.74 11.54
CA ARG A 57 -14.22 24.38 12.10
C ARG A 57 -14.08 23.30 11.03
N MET A 58 -14.73 23.47 9.88
CA MET A 58 -14.59 22.54 8.76
C MET A 58 -13.15 22.47 8.22
N GLN A 59 -12.42 23.58 8.20
CA GLN A 59 -11.00 23.59 7.80
C GLN A 59 -10.13 22.74 8.74
N GLU A 60 -10.42 22.72 10.04
CA GLU A 60 -9.72 21.84 10.99
C GLU A 60 -9.98 20.35 10.67
N ILE A 61 -11.21 20.01 10.27
CA ILE A 61 -11.55 18.66 9.80
C ILE A 61 -10.81 18.35 8.49
N ASP A 62 -10.77 19.29 7.55
CA ASP A 62 -10.05 19.13 6.28
C ASP A 62 -8.55 18.84 6.48
N VAL A 63 -7.93 19.51 7.46
CA VAL A 63 -6.54 19.24 7.83
C VAL A 63 -6.40 17.79 8.33
N ARG A 64 -7.28 17.33 9.23
CA ARG A 64 -7.26 15.95 9.74
C ARG A 64 -7.46 14.92 8.62
N ILE A 65 -8.41 15.17 7.71
CA ILE A 65 -8.65 14.35 6.52
C ILE A 65 -7.39 14.26 5.66
N SER A 66 -6.75 15.40 5.37
CA SER A 66 -5.57 15.45 4.51
C SER A 66 -4.36 14.72 5.11
N THR A 67 -4.19 14.81 6.43
CA THR A 67 -3.16 14.08 7.17
C THR A 67 -3.38 12.58 7.08
N ALA A 68 -4.58 12.09 7.42
CA ALA A 68 -4.90 10.67 7.36
C ALA A 68 -4.76 10.09 5.94
N ALA A 69 -5.23 10.82 4.92
CA ALA A 69 -5.06 10.42 3.53
C ALA A 69 -3.58 10.34 3.12
N ARG A 70 -2.75 11.30 3.56
CA ARG A 70 -1.31 11.31 3.28
C ARG A 70 -0.59 10.14 3.95
N GLU A 71 -0.88 9.90 5.23
CA GLU A 71 -0.30 8.79 5.98
C GLU A 71 -0.64 7.45 5.31
N THR A 72 -1.89 7.28 4.88
CA THR A 72 -2.31 6.05 4.20
C THR A 72 -1.62 5.89 2.85
N LEU A 73 -1.48 6.97 2.08
CA LEU A 73 -0.74 6.93 0.81
C LEU A 73 0.74 6.56 1.02
N GLN A 74 1.39 7.12 2.05
CA GLN A 74 2.77 6.80 2.37
C GLN A 74 2.95 5.33 2.72
N ALA A 75 2.04 4.76 3.52
CA ALA A 75 2.03 3.33 3.85
C ALA A 75 1.89 2.46 2.59
N LEU A 76 0.90 2.76 1.74
CA LEU A 76 0.66 2.00 0.50
C LEU A 76 1.84 2.05 -0.47
N VAL A 77 2.51 3.21 -0.59
CA VAL A 77 3.72 3.34 -1.43
C VAL A 77 4.86 2.49 -0.87
N ALA A 78 5.08 2.52 0.45
CA ALA A 78 6.11 1.72 1.10
C ALA A 78 5.85 0.21 0.91
N GLU A 79 4.62 -0.23 1.13
CA GLU A 79 4.19 -1.61 0.91
C GLU A 79 4.37 -2.04 -0.56
N GLY A 80 4.00 -1.18 -1.51
CA GLY A 80 4.19 -1.43 -2.94
C GLY A 80 5.65 -1.62 -3.32
N TRP A 81 6.56 -0.79 -2.78
CA TRP A 81 7.99 -0.94 -3.00
C TRP A 81 8.55 -2.24 -2.42
N ALA A 82 8.12 -2.61 -1.20
CA ALA A 82 8.52 -3.87 -0.58
C ALA A 82 8.07 -5.07 -1.43
N ALA A 83 6.80 -5.11 -1.85
CA ALA A 83 6.27 -6.19 -2.68
C ALA A 83 7.01 -6.33 -4.03
N LEU A 84 7.36 -5.20 -4.66
CA LEU A 84 8.15 -5.20 -5.89
C LEU A 84 9.57 -5.74 -5.67
N HIS A 85 10.21 -5.36 -4.56
CA HIS A 85 11.53 -5.85 -4.21
C HIS A 85 11.53 -7.36 -3.98
N ASP A 86 10.56 -7.87 -3.21
CA ASP A 86 10.43 -9.29 -2.90
C ASP A 86 10.14 -10.12 -4.16
N THR A 87 9.27 -9.61 -5.05
CA THR A 87 8.97 -10.25 -6.33
C THR A 87 10.23 -10.34 -7.21
N ARG A 88 11.05 -9.28 -7.24
CA ARG A 88 12.32 -9.28 -7.98
C ARG A 88 13.32 -10.27 -7.38
N ALA A 89 13.45 -10.32 -6.06
CA ALA A 89 14.32 -11.26 -5.38
C ALA A 89 13.91 -12.71 -5.68
N ALA A 90 12.62 -13.04 -5.58
CA ALA A 90 12.08 -14.36 -5.90
C ALA A 90 12.31 -14.73 -7.38
N THR A 91 12.08 -13.79 -8.30
CA THR A 91 12.33 -13.99 -9.74
C THR A 91 13.81 -14.23 -10.05
N ASN A 92 14.72 -13.55 -9.33
CA ASN A 92 16.15 -13.75 -9.53
C ASN A 92 16.61 -15.10 -8.95
N ALA A 93 16.10 -15.48 -7.77
CA ALA A 93 16.37 -16.79 -7.18
C ALA A 93 15.89 -17.92 -8.11
N SER A 94 14.69 -17.81 -8.69
CA SER A 94 14.18 -18.82 -9.63
C SER A 94 15.00 -18.94 -10.91
N LYS A 95 15.67 -17.86 -11.36
CA LYS A 95 16.60 -17.90 -12.51
C LYS A 95 17.97 -18.47 -12.15
N ALA A 96 18.39 -18.36 -10.89
CA ALA A 96 19.66 -18.90 -10.42
C ALA A 96 19.63 -20.43 -10.27
N GLU A 97 18.50 -21.01 -9.86
CA GLU A 97 18.40 -22.47 -9.67
C GLU A 97 18.65 -23.30 -10.95
N PRO A 98 18.08 -22.98 -12.12
CA PRO A 98 18.38 -23.68 -13.37
C PRO A 98 19.84 -23.55 -13.78
N ARG A 99 20.46 -22.38 -13.58
CA ARG A 99 21.86 -22.14 -13.92
C ARG A 99 22.82 -22.94 -13.04
N LEU A 100 22.51 -23.11 -11.77
CA LEU A 100 23.28 -23.97 -10.87
C LEU A 100 23.15 -25.45 -11.27
N TYR A 101 21.96 -25.88 -11.67
CA TYR A 101 21.73 -27.22 -12.18
C TYR A 101 22.46 -27.48 -13.51
N GLU A 102 22.37 -26.56 -14.47
CA GLU A 102 23.06 -26.65 -15.77
C GLU A 102 24.58 -26.56 -15.64
N ALA A 103 25.09 -25.69 -14.77
CA ALA A 103 26.52 -25.59 -14.46
C ALA A 103 27.04 -26.87 -13.80
N GLY A 104 26.27 -27.45 -12.87
CA GLY A 104 26.58 -28.75 -12.25
C GLY A 104 26.60 -29.89 -13.28
N ALA A 105 25.61 -29.93 -14.18
CA ALA A 105 25.54 -30.92 -15.25
C ALA A 105 26.71 -30.77 -16.26
N ALA A 106 27.10 -29.53 -16.60
CA ALA A 106 28.23 -29.28 -17.47
C ALA A 106 29.58 -29.67 -16.82
N ALA A 107 29.77 -29.35 -15.54
CA ALA A 107 30.95 -29.73 -14.78
C ALA A 107 31.09 -31.26 -14.68
N ALA A 108 29.98 -31.98 -14.43
CA ALA A 108 29.96 -33.44 -14.42
C ALA A 108 30.36 -34.05 -15.78
N ARG A 109 29.88 -33.46 -16.90
CA ARG A 109 30.26 -33.90 -18.26
C ARG A 109 31.74 -33.66 -18.56
N CYS A 110 32.29 -32.51 -18.16
CA CYS A 110 33.72 -32.22 -18.33
C CYS A 110 34.61 -33.16 -17.50
N ALA A 111 34.24 -33.44 -16.25
CA ALA A 111 34.95 -34.37 -15.39
C ALA A 111 34.94 -35.81 -15.96
N ALA A 112 33.78 -36.26 -16.45
CA ALA A 112 33.65 -37.56 -17.13
C ALA A 112 34.53 -37.65 -18.39
N ARG A 113 34.59 -36.59 -19.20
CA ARG A 113 35.43 -36.53 -20.40
C ARG A 113 36.94 -36.50 -20.07
N ALA A 114 37.31 -35.93 -18.92
CA ALA A 114 38.70 -35.90 -18.44
C ALA A 114 39.14 -37.20 -17.73
N GLY A 115 38.28 -38.23 -17.66
CA GLY A 115 38.60 -39.50 -16.98
C GLY A 115 38.63 -39.40 -15.45
N LEU A 116 38.23 -38.26 -14.89
CA LEU A 116 38.13 -38.04 -13.44
C LEU A 116 36.76 -38.51 -12.96
N ARG A 117 36.71 -39.64 -12.22
CA ARG A 117 35.46 -40.10 -11.60
C ARG A 117 35.06 -39.17 -10.47
N PHE A 118 34.24 -38.17 -10.76
CA PHE A 118 33.61 -37.34 -9.74
C PHE A 118 32.18 -37.83 -9.49
N THR A 119 31.93 -38.47 -8.36
CA THR A 119 30.58 -38.86 -7.95
C THR A 119 29.88 -37.64 -7.36
N PHE A 120 29.10 -36.92 -8.16
CA PHE A 120 28.18 -35.91 -7.66
C PHE A 120 27.10 -36.58 -6.82
N ARG A 121 27.15 -36.42 -5.49
CA ARG A 121 26.10 -36.85 -4.57
C ARG A 121 25.20 -35.64 -4.28
N PRO A 122 23.96 -35.58 -4.81
CA PRO A 122 23.06 -34.47 -4.49
C PRO A 122 22.71 -34.52 -3.01
N ALA A 123 22.84 -33.39 -2.32
CA ALA A 123 22.50 -33.26 -0.91
C ALA A 123 20.98 -33.39 -0.74
N THR A 124 20.50 -34.57 -0.35
CA THR A 124 19.12 -34.76 0.11
C THR A 124 18.94 -33.96 1.40
N ARG A 125 18.07 -32.95 1.33
CA ARG A 125 17.60 -32.12 2.44
C ARG A 125 17.21 -33.01 3.64
N ARG A 126 18.03 -33.03 4.68
CA ARG A 126 17.73 -33.72 5.94
C ARG A 126 16.55 -32.99 6.59
N ARG A 127 15.40 -33.65 6.68
CA ARG A 127 14.29 -33.24 7.56
C ARG A 127 14.81 -33.27 9.01
N TYR A 128 14.67 -32.17 9.72
CA TYR A 128 14.81 -32.14 11.17
C TYR A 128 13.70 -32.99 11.81
N PRO A 129 14.00 -33.88 12.78
CA PRO A 129 13.01 -34.30 13.75
C PRO A 129 13.00 -33.31 14.93
N LEU A 130 11.80 -32.94 15.36
CA LEU A 130 11.52 -32.34 16.67
C LEU A 130 12.01 -33.31 17.77
N SER A 131 12.85 -32.84 18.67
CA SER A 131 13.17 -33.56 19.91
C SER A 131 12.07 -33.35 20.96
N PRO A 132 11.81 -34.33 21.83
CA PRO A 132 10.76 -34.29 22.84
C PRO A 132 11.19 -33.61 24.15
N VAL A 133 10.17 -33.24 24.92
CA VAL A 133 10.15 -32.69 26.28
C VAL A 133 10.76 -33.64 27.32
N VAL A 134 11.60 -33.11 28.23
CA VAL A 134 11.83 -33.55 29.64
C VAL A 134 12.44 -32.34 30.38
N GLY A 135 12.05 -31.88 31.56
CA GLY A 135 11.01 -32.19 32.54
C GLY A 135 10.96 -31.04 33.55
#